data_AF-A0A2V5P1K0-F1
#
_entry.id   AF-A0A2V5P1K0-F1
#
_cell.length_a   1.000
_cell.length_b   1.000
_cell.length_c   1.000
_cell.angle_alpha   90.00
_cell.angle_beta   90.00
_cell.angle_gamma   90.00
#
_symmetry.space_group_name_H-M   'P 1'
#
loop_
_entity.id
_entity.type
_entity.pdbx_description
1 polymer ?
#
loop_
_entity_poly.entity_id
_entity_poly.type
_entity_poly.pdbx_seq_one_letter_code
_entity_poly.pdbx_strand_id
1 'polypeptide(L)' 'MSLGICLVGDFNRDQPTRAQLEACEELIRYLRERCGKVDRGNIPVRPHREMNPPRWATDCPGDAFPYSWFRRF' A
#
# COMPACT_ATOMS: atom_id res chain seq x y z
N MET A 1 4.70 -15.22 -0.03
CA MET A 1 3.34 -14.95 0.47
C MET A 1 3.23 -13.46 0.76
N SER A 2 2.12 -12.81 0.42
CA SER A 2 1.87 -11.38 0.63
C SER A 2 0.55 -11.16 1.37
N LEU A 3 0.40 -10.00 2.00
CA LEU A 3 -0.86 -9.53 2.59
C LEU A 3 -1.38 -8.35 1.75
N GLY A 4 -2.64 -8.43 1.32
CA GLY A 4 -3.33 -7.32 0.66
C GLY A 4 -3.98 -6.39 1.69
N ILE A 5 -3.73 -5.08 1.57
CA ILE A 5 -4.39 -4.03 2.35
C ILE A 5 -5.25 -3.21 1.38
N CYS A 6 -6.56 -3.18 1.62
CA CYS A 6 -7.51 -2.43 0.78
C CYS A 6 -8.07 -1.23 1.56
N LEU A 7 -7.96 -0.04 0.97
CA LEU A 7 -8.62 1.17 1.48
C LEU A 7 -9.92 1.37 0.68
N VAL A 8 -11.02 1.63 1.39
CA VAL A 8 -12.33 1.81 0.77
C VAL A 8 -12.40 3.16 0.06
N GLY A 9 -12.61 3.14 -1.26
CA GLY A 9 -12.76 4.34 -2.09
C GLY A 9 -12.38 4.09 -3.55
N ASP A 10 -12.77 5.01 -4.44
CA ASP A 10 -12.26 5.08 -5.82
C ASP A 10 -11.18 6.17 -5.89
N PHE A 11 -9.92 5.77 -5.68
CA PHE A 11 -8.80 6.71 -5.70
C PHE A 11 -8.29 7.04 -7.10
N ASN A 12 -9.06 6.75 -8.16
CA ASN A 12 -8.87 7.45 -9.44
C ASN A 12 -9.55 8.82 -9.45
N ARG A 13 -10.53 9.05 -8.55
CA ARG A 13 -11.32 10.28 -8.48
C ARG A 13 -10.99 11.10 -7.24
N ASP A 14 -10.94 10.45 -6.09
CA ASP A 14 -10.78 11.09 -4.79
C ASP A 14 -9.49 10.67 -4.10
N GLN A 15 -9.07 11.41 -3.07
CA GLN A 15 -7.97 10.96 -2.20
C GLN A 15 -8.51 10.16 -1.00
N PRO A 16 -7.72 9.22 -0.45
CA PRO A 16 -8.03 8.62 0.83
C PRO A 16 -8.18 9.69 1.91
N THR A 17 -9.09 9.47 2.84
CA THR A 17 -9.22 10.35 4.01
C THR A 17 -7.95 10.28 4.85
N ARG A 18 -7.68 11.35 5.62
CA ARG A 18 -6.53 11.37 6.54
C ARG A 18 -6.57 10.19 7.53
N ALA A 19 -7.74 9.86 8.07
CA ALA A 19 -7.91 8.73 8.98
C ALA A 19 -7.56 7.38 8.33
N GLN A 20 -7.87 7.20 7.04
CA GLN A 20 -7.48 5.99 6.30
C GLN A 20 -5.95 5.89 6.14
N LEU A 21 -5.28 7.01 5.87
CA LEU A 21 -3.82 7.03 5.75
C LEU A 21 -3.13 6.76 7.09
N GLU A 22 -3.61 7.37 8.17
CA GLU A 22 -3.11 7.16 9.54
C GLU A 22 -3.28 5.69 9.96
N ALA A 23 -4.47 5.12 9.79
CA ALA A 23 -4.72 3.70 10.10
C ALA A 23 -3.87 2.75 9.24
N CYS A 24 -3.67 3.07 7.96
CA CYS A 24 -2.82 2.28 7.07
C CYS A 24 -1.35 2.33 7.51
N GLU A 25 -0.85 3.50 7.89
CA GLU A 25 0.51 3.67 8.42
C GLU A 25 0.72 2.88 9.71
N GLU A 26 -0.22 2.95 10.64
CA GLU A 26 -0.18 2.15 11.89
C GLU A 26 -0.16 0.65 11.59
N LEU A 27 -1.01 0.18 10.67
CA LEU A 27 -1.05 -1.23 10.27
C LEU A 27 0.27 -1.68 9.62
N ILE A 28 0.85 -0.88 8.74
CA ILE A 28 2.15 -1.20 8.11
C ILE A 28 3.26 -1.31 9.17
N ARG A 29 3.30 -0.37 10.11
CA ARG A 29 4.27 -0.38 11.22
C ARG A 29 4.10 -1.63 12.09
N TYR A 30 2.86 -1.92 12.48
CA TYR A 30 2.52 -3.10 13.26
C TYR A 30 2.93 -4.40 12.57
N LEU A 31 2.65 -4.54 11.27
CA LEU A 31 3.00 -5.73 10.49
C LEU A 31 4.52 -5.90 10.38
N ARG A 32 5.27 -4.81 10.20
CA ARG A 32 6.74 -4.85 10.19
C ARG A 32 7.32 -5.29 11.53
N GLU A 33 6.74 -4.84 12.63
CA GLU A 33 7.15 -5.26 13.97
C GLU A 33 6.79 -6.74 14.22
N ARG A 34 5.55 -7.13 13.92
CA ARG A 34 5.02 -8.48 14.19
C ARG A 34 5.63 -9.56 13.30
N CYS A 35 5.84 -9.28 12.02
CA CYS A 35 6.34 -10.26 11.05
C CYS A 35 7.87 -10.22 10.90
N GLY A 36 8.54 -9.23 11.51
CA GLY A 36 9.99 -9.09 11.49
C GLY A 36 10.55 -8.55 10.18
N LYS A 37 11.84 -8.81 9.95
CA LYS A 37 12.60 -8.34 8.79
C LYS A 37 12.72 -9.42 7.73
N VAL A 38 12.85 -9.00 6.48
CA VAL A 38 13.34 -9.85 5.39
C VAL A 38 14.85 -9.65 5.23
N ASP A 39 15.53 -10.52 4.49
CA ASP A 39 16.99 -10.44 4.25
C ASP A 39 17.46 -9.06 3.75
N ARG A 40 16.54 -8.27 3.16
CA ARG A 40 16.78 -6.94 2.60
C ARG A 40 16.29 -5.77 3.49
N GLY A 41 15.99 -6.02 4.76
CA GLY A 41 15.53 -5.00 5.72
C GLY A 41 14.05 -5.11 6.06
N ASN A 42 13.32 -3.98 6.08
CA ASN A 42 11.89 -3.98 6.37
C ASN A 42 11.10 -4.73 5.28
N ILE A 43 9.96 -5.32 5.66
CA ILE A 43 9.03 -5.94 4.70
C ILE A 43 8.61 -4.88 3.67
N PRO A 44 8.79 -5.14 2.35
CA PRO A 44 8.45 -4.19 1.32
C PRO A 44 6.93 -4.01 1.22
N VAL A 45 6.49 -2.77 1.01
CA VAL A 45 5.09 -2.44 0.75
C VAL A 45 5.03 -1.89 -0.68
N ARG A 46 4.15 -2.43 -1.51
CA ARG A 46 4.03 -2.05 -2.92
C ARG A 46 2.58 -1.77 -3.30
N PRO A 47 2.30 -0.81 -4.18
CA PRO A 47 0.96 -0.63 -4.71
C PRO A 47 0.55 -1.82 -5.58
N HIS A 48 -0.73 -2.13 -5.64
CA HIS A 48 -1.24 -3.31 -6.36
C HIS A 48 -0.88 -3.29 -7.86
N ARG A 49 -0.89 -2.11 -8.50
CA ARG A 49 -0.46 -1.92 -9.89
C ARG A 49 0.96 -2.40 -10.20
N GLU A 50 1.84 -2.46 -9.20
CA GLU A 50 3.23 -2.95 -9.35
C GLU A 50 3.39 -4.44 -9.06
N MET A 51 2.35 -5.10 -8.54
CA MET A 51 2.41 -6.51 -8.14
C MET A 51 1.98 -7.46 -9.25
N ASN A 52 1.16 -6.99 -10.19
CA ASN A 52 0.60 -7.84 -11.24
C ASN A 52 1.47 -7.85 -12.51
N PRO A 53 1.55 -8.98 -13.23
CA PRO A 53 2.14 -9.04 -14.56
C PRO A 53 1.43 -8.08 -15.53
N PRO A 54 2.11 -7.62 -16.60
CA PRO A 54 1.53 -6.67 -17.57
C PRO A 54 0.18 -7.12 -18.18
N ARG A 55 -0.01 -8.42 -18.37
CA ARG A 55 -1.27 -9.01 -18.87
C ARG A 55 -2.46 -8.92 -17.91
N TRP A 56 -2.23 -8.57 -16.65
CA TRP A 56 -3.23 -8.38 -15.59
C TRP A 56 -3.02 -7.04 -14.88
N ALA A 57 -2.75 -6.00 -15.67
CA ALA A 57 -2.63 -4.64 -15.17
C ALA A 57 -3.90 -4.22 -14.40
N THR A 58 -3.70 -3.38 -13.38
CA THR A 58 -4.77 -2.82 -12.57
C THR A 58 -4.45 -1.38 -12.23
N ASP A 59 -5.47 -0.53 -12.16
CA ASP A 59 -5.32 0.85 -11.74
C ASP A 59 -5.17 0.97 -10.21
N CYS A 60 -5.48 -0.09 -9.44
CA CYS A 60 -5.39 -0.08 -7.99
C CYS A 60 -3.97 0.29 -7.47
N PRO A 61 -3.81 1.18 -6.47
CA PRO A 61 -4.86 1.79 -5.65
C PRO A 61 -5.63 2.95 -6.29
N GLY A 62 -5.15 3.55 -7.38
CA GLY A 62 -5.81 4.61 -8.14
C GLY A 62 -4.87 5.78 -8.39
N ASP A 63 -5.07 6.55 -9.47
CA ASP A 63 -4.13 7.60 -9.89
C ASP A 63 -4.04 8.81 -8.94
N ALA A 64 -5.12 9.11 -8.22
CA ALA A 64 -5.15 10.14 -7.18
C ALA A 64 -4.63 9.64 -5.81
N PHE A 65 -4.25 8.37 -5.69
CA PHE A 65 -3.64 7.85 -4.47
C PHE A 65 -2.32 8.60 -4.15
N PRO A 66 -2.03 8.93 -2.86
CA PRO A 66 -0.88 9.76 -2.52
C PRO A 66 0.45 8.97 -2.57
N TYR A 67 0.96 8.69 -3.77
CA TYR A 67 2.20 7.95 -3.99
C TYR A 67 3.42 8.60 -3.34
N SER A 68 3.47 9.94 -3.24
CA SER A 68 4.54 10.66 -2.55
C SER A 68 4.59 10.35 -1.06
N TRP A 69 3.41 10.29 -0.41
CA TRP A 69 3.29 9.84 0.97
C TRP A 69 3.68 8.36 1.08
N PHE A 70 3.19 7.51 0.17
CA PHE A 70 3.38 6.07 0.22
C PHE A 70 4.85 5.62 0.07
N ARG A 71 5.66 6.33 -0.73
CA ARG A 71 7.10 6.03 -0.94
C ARG A 71 7.97 6.07 0.33
N ARG A 72 7.42 6.48 1.48
CA ARG A 72 8.09 6.41 2.79
C ARG A 72 8.19 4.98 3.34
N PHE A 73 7.37 4.05 2.84
CA PHE A 73 7.35 2.65 3.27
C PHE A 73 8.20 1.80 2.34
#